data_AF-A0A3D2HYP2-F1
#
_entry.id   AF-A0A3D2HYP2-F1
#
_cell.length_a   1.000
_cell.length_b   1.000
_cell.length_c   1.000
_cell.angle_alpha   90.00
_cell.angle_beta   90.00
_cell.angle_gamma   90.00
#
_symmetry.space_group_name_H-M   'P 1'
#
loop_
_entity.id
_entity.type
_entity.pdbx_description
1 polymer ?
#
loop_
_entity_poly.entity_id
_entity_poly.type
_entity_poly.pdbx_seq_one_letter_code
_entity_poly.pdbx_strand_id
1 'polypeptide(L)'
;MTTLGELRNKFSAVHKQYNSTAFELSKKLNETKELIKRVPEGDKLFGEQAAVLELQYNAVKDQQKIYDDFIHQFMDKWDAEREMVSAKQNVEAEGDYYKEMGKILAVAMRMFHGDIVPGSDEKKLMEFDSDLYQMAKNAQMMAKLKERKKYDSLWDDEEKKELEDPIEAADAKETSLEAPEVVSVDEVIAKSTEG
;
A
#
# COMPACT_ATOMS: atom_id res chain seq x y z
N MET A 1 -12.14 -13.52 11.61
CA MET A 1 -12.60 -12.59 10.57
C MET A 1 -12.39 -11.17 11.07
N THR A 2 -11.76 -10.27 10.30
CA THR A 2 -11.63 -8.86 10.70
C THR A 2 -12.92 -8.13 10.34
N THR A 3 -13.50 -7.36 11.26
CA THR A 3 -14.71 -6.59 10.99
C THR A 3 -14.38 -5.28 10.26
N LEU A 4 -15.36 -4.74 9.57
CA LEU A 4 -15.23 -3.49 8.82
C LEU A 4 -14.88 -2.28 9.69
N GLY A 5 -15.35 -2.25 10.95
CA GLY A 5 -14.93 -1.26 11.93
C GLY A 5 -13.47 -1.39 12.34
N GLU A 6 -12.97 -2.62 12.53
CA GLU A 6 -11.54 -2.88 12.80
C GLU A 6 -10.66 -2.50 11.62
N LEU A 7 -11.12 -2.79 10.41
CA LEU A 7 -10.50 -2.36 9.15
C LEU A 7 -10.41 -0.84 9.09
N ARG A 8 -11.52 -0.10 9.29
CA ARG A 8 -11.53 1.38 9.35
C ARG A 8 -10.54 1.94 10.36
N ASN A 9 -10.41 1.32 11.52
CA ASN A 9 -9.44 1.73 12.53
C ASN A 9 -8.00 1.50 12.07
N LYS A 10 -7.71 0.37 11.41
CA LYS A 10 -6.42 0.12 10.76
C LYS A 10 -6.12 1.15 9.67
N PHE A 11 -7.10 1.52 8.85
CA PHE A 11 -6.95 2.59 7.85
C PHE A 11 -6.55 3.92 8.48
N SER A 12 -7.29 4.34 9.51
CA SER A 12 -6.98 5.58 10.23
C SER A 12 -5.58 5.55 10.83
N ALA A 13 -5.14 4.41 11.35
CA ALA A 13 -3.79 4.26 11.89
C ALA A 13 -2.71 4.40 10.80
N VAL A 14 -2.89 3.74 9.65
CA VAL A 14 -1.98 3.84 8.50
C VAL A 14 -1.90 5.29 7.98
N HIS A 15 -3.04 5.94 7.82
CA HIS A 15 -3.07 7.35 7.39
C HIS A 15 -2.38 8.29 8.40
N LYS A 16 -2.55 8.06 9.70
CA LYS A 16 -1.81 8.80 10.75
C LYS A 16 -0.30 8.55 10.65
N GLN A 17 0.12 7.33 10.36
CA GLN A 17 1.53 6.97 10.22
C GLN A 17 2.17 7.68 9.02
N TYR A 18 1.52 7.72 7.86
CA TYR A 18 1.99 8.48 6.69
C TYR A 18 2.14 9.96 7.01
N ASN A 19 1.13 10.57 7.65
CA ASN A 19 1.18 11.97 8.04
C ASN A 19 2.31 12.28 9.02
N SER A 20 2.48 11.44 10.04
CA SER A 20 3.58 11.59 11.02
C SER A 20 4.94 11.46 10.34
N THR A 21 5.10 10.49 9.45
CA THR A 21 6.37 10.25 8.74
C THR A 21 6.70 11.42 7.80
N ALA A 22 5.71 11.89 7.03
CA ALA A 22 5.88 13.04 6.16
C ALA A 22 6.21 14.33 6.95
N PHE A 23 5.63 14.50 8.14
CA PHE A 23 5.94 15.61 9.03
C PHE A 23 7.38 15.56 9.56
N GLU A 24 7.84 14.40 10.02
CA GLU A 24 9.21 14.24 10.50
C GLU A 24 10.24 14.44 9.38
N LEU A 25 9.96 13.92 8.18
CA LEU A 25 10.81 14.14 6.99
C LEU A 25 10.85 15.61 6.59
N SER A 26 9.72 16.32 6.63
CA SER A 26 9.68 17.75 6.28
C SER A 26 10.44 18.60 7.29
N LYS A 27 10.35 18.27 8.59
CA LYS A 27 11.12 18.92 9.64
C LYS A 27 12.63 18.75 9.41
N LYS A 28 13.09 17.51 9.22
CA LYS A 28 14.51 17.21 8.92
C LYS A 28 14.99 17.90 7.65
N LEU A 29 14.18 17.90 6.60
CA LEU A 29 14.48 18.58 5.34
C LEU A 29 14.65 20.09 5.55
N ASN A 30 13.74 20.72 6.31
CA ASN A 30 13.79 22.14 6.59
C ASN A 30 15.03 22.51 7.44
N GLU A 31 15.32 21.73 8.48
CA GLU A 31 16.53 21.90 9.30
C GLU A 31 17.81 21.78 8.44
N THR A 32 17.86 20.81 7.53
CA THR A 32 18.98 20.62 6.59
C THR A 32 19.10 21.81 5.62
N LYS A 33 17.98 22.30 5.09
CA LYS A 33 17.94 23.50 4.23
C LYS A 33 18.41 24.76 4.97
N GLU A 34 18.15 24.88 6.27
CA GLU A 34 18.68 25.99 7.08
C GLU A 34 20.20 25.85 7.35
N LEU A 35 20.71 24.63 7.55
CA LEU A 35 22.15 24.38 7.66
C LEU A 35 22.90 24.75 6.37
N ILE A 36 22.34 24.42 5.21
CA ILE A 36 22.87 24.81 3.89
C ILE A 36 23.07 26.33 3.81
N LYS A 37 22.08 27.11 4.26
CA LYS A 37 22.13 28.59 4.22
C LYS A 37 23.12 29.18 5.22
N ARG A 38 23.29 28.56 6.39
CA ARG A 38 24.04 29.14 7.52
C ARG A 38 25.51 28.76 7.52
N VAL A 39 25.88 27.61 6.96
CA VAL A 39 27.24 27.08 6.97
C VAL A 39 27.97 27.46 5.68
N PRO A 40 29.21 27.98 5.75
CA PRO A 40 30.05 28.18 4.56
C PRO A 40 30.24 26.86 3.81
N GLU A 41 30.05 26.87 2.49
CA GLU A 41 30.01 25.64 1.66
C GLU A 41 28.92 24.62 2.06
N GLY A 42 27.87 25.06 2.77
CA GLY A 42 26.77 24.21 3.23
C GLY A 42 26.09 23.41 2.12
N ASP A 43 26.00 23.95 0.89
CA ASP A 43 25.51 23.22 -0.28
C ASP A 43 26.33 21.95 -0.58
N LYS A 44 27.67 22.02 -0.46
CA LYS A 44 28.54 20.85 -0.71
C LYS A 44 28.45 19.83 0.43
N LEU A 45 28.22 20.30 1.66
CA LEU A 45 28.21 19.45 2.85
C LEU A 45 26.87 18.75 3.07
N PHE A 46 25.75 19.40 2.71
CA PHE A 46 24.40 18.93 3.05
C PHE A 46 23.47 18.82 1.84
N GLY A 47 23.90 19.21 0.65
CA GLY A 47 23.06 19.19 -0.56
C GLY A 47 22.55 17.79 -0.92
N GLU A 48 23.43 16.78 -0.82
CA GLU A 48 23.04 15.38 -1.06
C GLU A 48 22.03 14.89 -0.02
N GLN A 49 22.27 15.17 1.26
CA GLN A 49 21.34 14.83 2.34
C GLN A 49 19.96 15.48 2.13
N ALA A 50 19.92 16.75 1.73
CA ALA A 50 18.67 17.46 1.44
C ALA A 50 17.94 16.83 0.25
N ALA A 51 18.65 16.47 -0.83
CA ALA A 51 18.07 15.81 -1.99
C ALA A 51 17.48 14.43 -1.63
N VAL A 52 18.20 13.65 -0.82
CA VAL A 52 17.74 12.35 -0.33
C VAL A 52 16.49 12.49 0.55
N LEU A 53 16.47 13.46 1.47
CA LEU A 53 15.28 13.75 2.31
C LEU A 53 14.08 14.23 1.49
N GLU A 54 14.31 15.01 0.43
CA GLU A 54 13.27 15.49 -0.47
C GLU A 54 12.66 14.34 -1.29
N LEU A 55 13.50 13.43 -1.81
CA LEU A 55 13.03 12.21 -2.48
C LEU A 55 12.19 11.33 -1.55
N GLN A 56 12.62 11.13 -0.30
CA GLN A 56 11.87 10.34 0.68
C GLN A 56 10.54 11.00 1.04
N TYR A 57 10.54 12.31 1.27
CA TYR A 57 9.34 13.07 1.57
C TYR A 57 8.31 12.93 0.44
N ASN A 58 8.75 13.11 -0.81
CA ASN A 58 7.89 12.97 -1.98
C ASN A 58 7.36 11.54 -2.13
N ALA A 59 8.21 10.52 -1.96
CA ALA A 59 7.77 9.13 -2.02
C ALA A 59 6.70 8.80 -0.96
N VAL A 60 6.85 9.28 0.27
CA VAL A 60 5.85 9.11 1.34
C VAL A 60 4.54 9.84 0.99
N LYS A 61 4.63 11.04 0.42
CA LYS A 61 3.46 11.82 -0.01
C LYS A 61 2.72 11.21 -1.18
N ASP A 62 3.45 10.71 -2.18
CA ASP A 62 2.86 10.05 -3.34
C ASP A 62 2.16 8.76 -2.93
N GLN A 63 2.80 7.94 -2.08
CA GLN A 63 2.17 6.73 -1.56
C GLN A 63 0.94 7.04 -0.69
N GLN A 64 1.02 8.07 0.15
CA GLN A 64 -0.13 8.55 0.91
C GLN A 64 -1.28 8.93 -0.01
N LYS A 65 -1.01 9.68 -1.09
CA LYS A 65 -2.03 10.09 -2.05
C LYS A 65 -2.71 8.89 -2.71
N ILE A 66 -1.94 7.91 -3.19
CA ILE A 66 -2.50 6.69 -3.81
C ILE A 66 -3.41 5.96 -2.81
N TYR A 67 -2.99 5.87 -1.55
CA TYR A 67 -3.80 5.24 -0.51
C TYR A 67 -5.09 6.02 -0.20
N ASP A 68 -5.00 7.34 -0.09
CA ASP A 68 -6.17 8.20 0.17
C ASP A 68 -7.16 8.14 -1.01
N ASP A 69 -6.67 8.18 -2.25
CA ASP A 69 -7.47 8.05 -3.46
C ASP A 69 -8.22 6.71 -3.50
N PHE A 70 -7.52 5.61 -3.18
CA PHE A 70 -8.13 4.28 -3.09
C PHE A 70 -9.24 4.24 -2.06
N ILE A 71 -9.03 4.81 -0.87
CA ILE A 71 -10.05 4.78 0.20
C ILE A 71 -11.27 5.59 -0.17
N HIS A 72 -11.10 6.75 -0.79
CA HIS A 72 -12.23 7.52 -1.28
C HIS A 72 -13.04 6.73 -2.30
N GLN A 73 -12.39 6.17 -3.32
CA GLN A 73 -13.09 5.39 -4.35
C GLN A 73 -13.74 4.11 -3.79
N PHE A 74 -13.10 3.43 -2.84
CA PHE A 74 -13.68 2.26 -2.17
C PHE A 74 -14.94 2.64 -1.38
N MET A 75 -14.91 3.76 -0.64
CA MET A 75 -16.06 4.21 0.14
C MET A 75 -17.21 4.67 -0.74
N ASP A 76 -16.94 5.38 -1.83
CA ASP A 76 -17.95 5.79 -2.81
C ASP A 76 -18.67 4.58 -3.41
N LYS A 77 -17.89 3.55 -3.80
CA LYS A 77 -18.46 2.32 -4.34
C LYS A 77 -19.28 1.54 -3.33
N TRP A 78 -18.78 1.44 -2.10
CA TRP A 78 -19.51 0.81 -1.02
C TRP A 78 -20.83 1.55 -0.74
N ASP A 79 -20.83 2.88 -0.64
CA ASP A 79 -22.05 3.66 -0.41
C ASP A 79 -23.09 3.38 -1.52
N ALA A 80 -22.67 3.34 -2.79
CA ALA A 80 -23.54 3.01 -3.92
C ALA A 80 -24.13 1.59 -3.86
N GLU A 81 -23.31 0.58 -3.56
CA GLU A 81 -23.80 -0.80 -3.45
C GLU A 81 -24.68 -1.01 -2.20
N ARG A 82 -24.40 -0.30 -1.10
CA ARG A 82 -25.23 -0.35 0.12
C ARG A 82 -26.62 0.20 -0.14
N GLU A 83 -26.73 1.30 -0.88
CA GLU A 83 -28.02 1.87 -1.25
C GLU A 83 -28.87 0.85 -2.02
N MET A 84 -28.26 0.08 -2.93
CA MET A 84 -28.93 -1.00 -3.65
C MET A 84 -29.35 -2.19 -2.76
N VAL A 85 -28.54 -2.57 -1.78
CA VAL A 85 -28.86 -3.67 -0.85
C VAL A 85 -29.93 -3.26 0.16
N SER A 86 -29.84 -2.05 0.70
CA SER A 86 -30.79 -1.53 1.69
C SER A 86 -32.17 -1.25 1.08
N ALA A 87 -32.22 -0.84 -0.19
CA ALA A 87 -33.47 -0.74 -0.94
C ALA A 87 -34.24 -2.08 -1.02
N LYS A 88 -33.56 -3.22 -0.83
CA LYS A 88 -34.17 -4.56 -0.82
C LYS A 88 -34.66 -5.00 0.58
N GLN A 89 -34.53 -4.16 1.61
CA GLN A 89 -35.00 -4.39 2.99
C GLN A 89 -34.66 -5.78 3.59
N ASN A 90 -33.48 -6.31 3.28
CA ASN A 90 -33.05 -7.62 3.78
C ASN A 90 -31.82 -7.46 4.70
N VAL A 91 -32.06 -7.52 6.01
CA VAL A 91 -31.04 -7.34 7.07
C VAL A 91 -29.94 -8.42 7.02
N GLU A 92 -30.27 -9.63 6.61
CA GLU A 92 -29.30 -10.72 6.44
C GLU A 92 -28.37 -10.44 5.25
N ALA A 93 -28.95 -9.95 4.14
CA ALA A 93 -28.18 -9.52 2.97
C ALA A 93 -27.30 -8.29 3.26
N GLU A 94 -27.73 -7.37 4.13
CA GLU A 94 -26.88 -6.28 4.61
C GLU A 94 -25.68 -6.82 5.41
N GLY A 95 -25.90 -7.78 6.30
CA GLY A 95 -24.84 -8.40 7.11
C GLY A 95 -23.76 -9.08 6.27
N ASP A 96 -24.14 -9.86 5.26
CA ASP A 96 -23.20 -10.54 4.38
C ASP A 96 -22.49 -9.57 3.42
N TYR A 97 -23.19 -8.52 2.98
CA TYR A 97 -22.59 -7.43 2.22
C TYR A 97 -21.42 -6.77 2.98
N TYR A 98 -21.59 -6.44 4.26
CA TYR A 98 -20.51 -5.86 5.07
C TYR A 98 -19.31 -6.80 5.26
N LYS A 99 -19.54 -8.11 5.34
CA LYS A 99 -18.45 -9.11 5.42
C LYS A 99 -17.67 -9.14 4.11
N GLU A 100 -18.36 -9.16 2.98
CA GLU A 100 -17.74 -9.20 1.66
C GLU A 100 -16.89 -7.95 1.42
N MET A 101 -17.43 -6.77 1.70
CA MET A 101 -16.68 -5.51 1.62
C MET A 101 -15.44 -5.50 2.52
N GLY A 102 -15.55 -6.05 3.73
CA GLY A 102 -14.41 -6.19 4.63
C GLY A 102 -13.29 -7.06 4.07
N LYS A 103 -13.62 -8.15 3.35
CA LYS A 103 -12.63 -9.02 2.71
C LYS A 103 -11.95 -8.32 1.52
N ILE A 104 -12.71 -7.67 0.64
CA ILE A 104 -12.17 -6.90 -0.50
C ILE A 104 -11.17 -5.84 -0.02
N LEU A 105 -11.55 -5.11 1.03
CA LEU A 105 -10.72 -4.08 1.61
C LEU A 105 -9.44 -4.64 2.27
N ALA A 106 -9.53 -5.83 2.87
CA ALA A 106 -8.37 -6.53 3.41
C ALA A 106 -7.41 -7.00 2.32
N VAL A 107 -7.91 -7.51 1.19
CA VAL A 107 -7.10 -7.86 0.00
C VAL A 107 -6.32 -6.65 -0.49
N ALA A 108 -7.02 -5.53 -0.72
CA ALA A 108 -6.36 -4.33 -1.19
C ALA A 108 -5.27 -3.85 -0.24
N MET A 109 -5.50 -3.83 1.09
CA MET A 109 -4.44 -3.46 2.04
C MET A 109 -3.21 -4.38 1.97
N ARG A 110 -3.40 -5.70 1.82
CA ARG A 110 -2.29 -6.63 1.65
C ARG A 110 -1.49 -6.25 0.40
N MET A 111 -2.17 -5.98 -0.71
CA MET A 111 -1.53 -5.50 -1.95
C MET A 111 -0.80 -4.17 -1.73
N PHE A 112 -1.40 -3.18 -1.07
CA PHE A 112 -0.74 -1.89 -0.74
C PHE A 112 0.52 -2.03 0.11
N HIS A 113 0.59 -3.07 0.95
CA HIS A 113 1.79 -3.38 1.72
C HIS A 113 2.85 -4.13 0.91
N GLY A 114 2.56 -4.51 -0.34
CA GLY A 114 3.46 -5.34 -1.16
C GLY A 114 3.39 -6.83 -0.84
N ASP A 115 2.42 -7.25 -0.01
CA ASP A 115 2.24 -8.64 0.37
C ASP A 115 1.66 -9.47 -0.78
N ILE A 116 1.86 -10.80 -0.74
CA ILE A 116 1.35 -11.71 -1.75
C ILE A 116 -0.04 -12.19 -1.32
N VAL A 117 -1.01 -11.99 -2.22
CA VAL A 117 -2.40 -12.39 -2.05
C VAL A 117 -2.72 -13.50 -3.06
N PRO A 118 -3.58 -14.49 -2.73
CA PRO A 118 -3.98 -15.52 -3.68
C PRO A 118 -4.68 -14.93 -4.91
N GLY A 119 -4.52 -15.58 -6.07
CA GLY A 119 -5.15 -15.13 -7.31
C GLY A 119 -6.68 -15.08 -7.26
N SER A 120 -7.31 -15.97 -6.47
CA SER A 120 -8.75 -15.94 -6.20
C SER A 120 -9.20 -14.64 -5.55
N ASP A 121 -8.42 -14.15 -4.59
CA ASP A 121 -8.71 -12.95 -3.81
C ASP A 121 -8.43 -11.68 -4.63
N GLU A 122 -7.35 -11.66 -5.42
CA GLU A 122 -7.09 -10.60 -6.39
C GLU A 122 -8.22 -10.48 -7.42
N LYS A 123 -8.75 -11.62 -7.89
CA LYS A 123 -9.90 -11.66 -8.80
C LYS A 123 -11.16 -11.08 -8.16
N LYS A 124 -11.41 -11.35 -6.87
CA LYS A 124 -12.54 -10.75 -6.14
C LYS A 124 -12.45 -9.22 -6.09
N LEU A 125 -11.26 -8.67 -5.83
CA LEU A 125 -11.04 -7.22 -5.89
C LEU A 125 -11.28 -6.65 -7.30
N MET A 126 -10.84 -7.37 -8.34
CA MET A 126 -11.07 -6.96 -9.74
C MET A 126 -12.56 -7.02 -10.13
N GLU A 127 -13.28 -8.07 -9.72
CA GLU A 127 -14.72 -8.24 -9.95
C GLU A 127 -15.53 -7.17 -9.21
N PHE A 128 -15.08 -6.80 -8.01
CA PHE A 128 -15.62 -5.67 -7.28
C PHE A 128 -15.36 -4.39 -8.08
N ASP A 129 -14.10 -4.01 -8.31
CA ASP A 129 -13.75 -2.81 -9.08
C ASP A 129 -12.38 -2.93 -9.73
N SER A 130 -12.36 -2.86 -11.07
CA SER A 130 -11.13 -2.97 -11.85
C SER A 130 -10.16 -1.82 -11.58
N ASP A 131 -10.64 -0.60 -11.34
CA ASP A 131 -9.77 0.55 -11.11
C ASP A 131 -9.12 0.46 -9.72
N LEU A 132 -9.88 0.08 -8.70
CA LEU A 132 -9.35 -0.21 -7.37
C LEU A 132 -8.31 -1.34 -7.40
N TYR A 133 -8.57 -2.39 -8.16
CA TYR A 133 -7.59 -3.45 -8.38
C TYR A 133 -6.30 -2.93 -9.02
N GLN A 134 -6.39 -2.12 -10.08
CA GLN A 134 -5.21 -1.56 -10.74
C GLN A 134 -4.41 -0.63 -9.79
N MET A 135 -5.09 0.19 -8.99
CA MET A 135 -4.44 1.01 -7.97
C MET A 135 -3.69 0.15 -6.94
N ALA A 136 -4.35 -0.88 -6.41
CA ALA A 136 -3.76 -1.80 -5.45
C ALA A 136 -2.57 -2.57 -6.07
N LYS A 137 -2.67 -2.99 -7.34
CA LYS A 137 -1.59 -3.69 -8.05
C LYS A 137 -0.39 -2.81 -8.33
N ASN A 138 -0.62 -1.58 -8.76
CA ASN A 138 0.45 -0.60 -8.96
C ASN A 138 1.15 -0.30 -7.63
N ALA A 139 0.39 -0.13 -6.54
CA ALA A 139 0.96 0.03 -5.20
C ALA A 139 1.74 -1.20 -4.74
N GLN A 140 1.25 -2.42 -5.00
CA GLN A 140 1.95 -3.68 -4.68
C GLN A 140 3.27 -3.81 -5.43
N MET A 141 3.32 -3.41 -6.69
CA MET A 141 4.53 -3.43 -7.51
C MET A 141 5.55 -2.38 -7.06
N MET A 142 5.08 -1.21 -6.60
CA MET A 142 5.94 -0.14 -6.06
C MET A 142 6.36 -0.37 -4.61
N ALA A 143 5.66 -1.22 -3.86
CA ALA A 143 6.04 -1.62 -2.52
C ALA A 143 7.37 -2.41 -2.58
N LYS A 144 8.42 -1.83 -2.00
CA LYS A 144 9.76 -2.39 -1.97
C LYS A 144 9.79 -3.75 -1.24
N LEU A 145 10.43 -4.74 -1.88
CA LEU A 145 10.59 -6.12 -1.43
C LEU A 145 11.35 -6.24 -0.10
N LYS A 146 10.66 -6.03 1.03
CA LYS A 146 10.91 -6.89 2.20
C LYS A 146 10.31 -8.26 1.93
N GLU A 147 10.61 -9.25 2.77
CA GLU A 147 9.90 -10.53 2.76
C GLU A 147 8.40 -10.28 2.63
N ARG A 148 7.86 -10.59 1.45
CA ARG A 148 6.45 -10.43 1.18
C ARG A 148 5.72 -11.46 2.00
N LYS A 149 4.82 -11.02 2.86
CA LYS A 149 4.00 -11.99 3.58
C LYS A 149 3.03 -12.63 2.59
N LYS A 150 3.05 -13.96 2.52
CA LYS A 150 2.03 -14.73 1.81
C LYS A 150 0.82 -14.87 2.72
N TYR A 151 -0.36 -14.59 2.19
CA TYR A 151 -1.61 -14.79 2.91
C TYR A 151 -2.43 -15.91 2.27
N ASP A 152 -3.16 -16.63 3.11
CA ASP A 152 -4.20 -17.54 2.67
C ASP A 152 -5.43 -16.77 2.19
N SER A 153 -6.27 -17.45 1.38
CA SER A 153 -7.46 -16.85 0.79
C SER A 153 -8.49 -16.51 1.86
N LEU A 154 -9.13 -15.35 1.71
CA LEU A 154 -10.28 -14.97 2.54
C LEU A 154 -11.59 -15.64 2.06
N TRP A 155 -11.56 -16.40 0.96
CA TRP A 155 -12.68 -17.12 0.35
C TRP A 155 -12.42 -18.63 0.18
N ASP A 156 -11.35 -19.18 0.78
CA ASP A 156 -10.99 -20.61 0.65
C ASP A 156 -12.06 -21.58 1.22
N ASP A 157 -12.95 -21.12 2.09
CA ASP A 157 -14.09 -21.91 2.57
C ASP A 157 -15.23 -22.01 1.52
N GLU A 158 -15.19 -21.26 0.41
CA GLU A 158 -16.30 -21.16 -0.55
C GLU A 158 -16.09 -21.88 -1.89
N GLU A 159 -14.88 -22.14 -2.38
CA GLU A 159 -14.68 -23.01 -3.56
C GLU A 159 -13.20 -23.36 -3.76
N LYS A 160 -12.79 -24.58 -3.40
CA LYS A 160 -11.58 -25.20 -3.96
C LYS A 160 -11.83 -25.51 -5.43
N LYS A 161 -11.56 -24.54 -6.30
CA LYS A 161 -11.16 -24.81 -7.68
C LYS A 161 -9.70 -24.40 -7.79
N GLU A 162 -8.84 -25.40 -7.71
CA GLU A 162 -7.44 -25.30 -8.14
C GLU A 162 -7.44 -24.68 -9.53
N LEU A 163 -7.07 -23.41 -9.60
CA LEU A 163 -6.69 -22.76 -10.85
C LEU A 163 -5.17 -22.69 -10.78
N GLU A 164 -4.53 -23.59 -11.53
CA GLU A 164 -3.10 -23.53 -11.83
C GLU A 164 -2.74 -22.11 -12.28
N ASP A 165 -1.87 -21.45 -11.52
CA ASP A 165 -1.37 -20.11 -11.77
C ASP A 165 -0.63 -20.05 -13.13
N PRO A 166 -1.09 -19.24 -14.11
CA PRO A 166 -0.33 -18.99 -15.33
C PRO A 166 0.94 -18.15 -15.10
N ILE A 167 1.16 -17.67 -13.87
CA ILE A 167 2.26 -16.78 -13.49
C ILE A 167 3.56 -17.55 -13.19
N GLU A 168 3.51 -18.86 -12.90
CA GLU A 168 4.71 -19.68 -12.76
C GLU A 168 5.47 -19.92 -14.08
N ALA A 169 4.90 -19.55 -15.23
CA ALA A 169 5.57 -19.67 -16.53
C ALA A 169 6.46 -18.45 -16.90
N ALA A 170 6.40 -17.35 -16.15
CA ALA A 170 7.18 -16.14 -16.45
C ALA A 170 8.50 -16.05 -15.65
N ASP A 171 8.60 -16.71 -14.50
CA ASP A 171 9.82 -16.73 -13.66
C ASP A 171 10.89 -17.74 -14.15
N ALA A 172 10.58 -18.56 -15.16
CA ALA A 172 11.52 -19.54 -15.73
C ALA A 172 12.35 -19.01 -16.91
N LYS A 173 12.43 -17.68 -17.11
CA LYS A 173 13.34 -17.09 -18.10
C LYS A 173 14.39 -16.23 -17.43
N GLU A 174 15.47 -16.91 -17.09
CA GLU A 174 16.80 -16.41 -16.76
C GLU A 174 17.11 -15.07 -17.47
N THR A 175 17.17 -13.98 -16.71
CA THR A 175 17.94 -12.80 -17.11
C THR A 175 18.76 -12.32 -15.93
N SER A 176 20.04 -12.69 -15.99
CA SER A 176 21.15 -12.11 -15.25
C SER A 176 21.15 -10.59 -15.41
N LEU A 177 20.72 -9.87 -14.37
CA LEU A 177 20.99 -8.45 -14.18
C LEU A 177 21.30 -8.23 -12.69
N GLU A 178 22.58 -8.11 -12.35
CA GLU A 178 23.02 -7.53 -11.08
C GLU A 178 22.60 -6.06 -11.04
N ALA A 179 21.69 -5.68 -10.12
CA ALA A 179 21.46 -4.31 -9.60
C ALA A 179 20.23 -4.29 -8.65
N PRO A 180 20.09 -3.30 -7.75
CA PRO A 180 20.78 -3.17 -6.47
C PRO A 180 19.79 -3.26 -5.27
N GLU A 181 20.35 -3.42 -4.07
CA GLU A 181 19.67 -3.71 -2.80
C GLU A 181 18.59 -2.71 -2.34
N VAL A 182 17.59 -3.27 -1.66
CA VAL A 182 16.40 -2.64 -1.09
C VAL A 182 16.70 -2.03 0.29
N VAL A 183 16.05 -0.94 0.72
CA VAL A 183 16.26 -0.39 2.08
C VAL A 183 14.99 0.14 2.76
N SER A 184 14.88 -0.16 4.05
CA SER A 184 13.84 0.24 5.01
C SER A 184 14.14 1.56 5.73
N VAL A 185 13.20 2.15 6.47
CA VAL A 185 13.34 3.50 7.09
C VAL A 185 14.51 3.59 8.08
N ASP A 186 14.85 2.51 8.79
CA ASP A 186 16.03 2.43 9.66
C ASP A 186 17.35 2.27 8.86
N GLU A 187 17.25 1.75 7.64
CA GLU A 187 18.35 1.44 6.71
C GLU A 187 18.67 2.61 5.77
N VAL A 188 17.66 3.41 5.46
CA VAL A 188 17.74 4.71 4.80
C VAL A 188 18.55 5.69 5.66
N ILE A 189 18.42 5.58 6.99
CA ILE A 189 19.22 6.34 7.96
C ILE A 189 20.64 5.75 8.10
N ALA A 190 20.79 4.42 8.16
CA ALA A 190 22.11 3.77 8.25
C ALA A 190 23.01 3.96 7.01
N LYS A 191 22.45 3.97 5.80
CA LYS A 191 23.20 4.23 4.54
C LYS A 191 23.61 5.70 4.35
N SER A 192 23.11 6.63 5.17
CA SER A 192 23.50 8.05 5.09
C SER A 192 24.78 8.37 5.89
N THR A 193 25.35 7.38 6.59
CA THR A 193 26.52 7.55 7.47
C THR A 193 27.75 6.71 7.08
N GLU A 194 27.65 5.85 6.07
CA GLU A 194 28.77 5.14 5.47
C GLU A 194 29.07 5.70 4.07
N GLY A 195 29.77 6.83 4.05
CA GLY A 195 30.31 7.51 2.87
C GLY A 195 31.42 8.45 3.28
#